data_AF-A0A973GTD9-F1
#
_entry.id   AF-A0A973GTD9-F1
#
_cell.length_a   1.000
_cell.length_b   1.000
_cell.length_c   1.000
_cell.angle_alpha   90.00
_cell.angle_beta   90.00
_cell.angle_gamma   90.00
#
_symmetry.space_group_name_H-M   'P 1'
#
loop_
_entity.id
_entity.type
_entity.pdbx_description
1 polymer ?
#
loop_
_entity_poly.entity_id
_entity_poly.type
_entity_poly.pdbx_seq_one_letter_code
_entity_poly.pdbx_strand_id
1 'polypeptide(L)' 'RIGLLSNPLLLFAIVASVLAQLAFIYVPVLQWIFKTEPLTVEEWVRVSLLSLTVVLVVEIDKWLRRRREHA' A
#
# COMPACT_ATOMS: atom_id res chain seq x y z
N ARG A 1 19.07 9.31 5.44
CA ARG A 1 18.41 8.08 4.93
C ARG A 1 17.67 7.46 6.11
N ILE A 2 16.34 7.43 6.08
CA ILE A 2 15.54 6.78 7.13
C ILE A 2 15.44 5.30 6.74
N GLY A 3 16.02 4.41 7.54
CA GLY A 3 15.93 2.97 7.29
C GLY A 3 14.56 2.44 7.71
N LEU A 4 14.11 1.35 7.08
CA LEU A 4 12.82 0.70 7.41
C LEU A 4 12.73 0.29 8.89
N LEU A 5 13.88 0.03 9.54
CA LEU A 5 13.98 -0.35 10.95
C LEU A 5 14.28 0.83 11.90
N SER A 6 14.47 2.05 11.37
CA SER A 6 14.75 3.22 12.22
C SER A 6 13.54 3.65 13.04
N ASN A 7 12.33 3.26 12.62
CA ASN A 7 11.09 3.56 13.33
C ASN A 7 10.27 2.27 13.53
N PRO A 8 10.45 1.56 14.66
CA PRO A 8 9.74 0.31 14.93
C PRO A 8 8.22 0.52 15.04
N LEU A 9 7.76 1.70 15.46
CA LEU A 9 6.34 2.04 15.52
C LEU A 9 5.72 2.15 14.13
N LEU A 10 6.45 2.72 13.17
CA LEU A 10 6.03 2.75 11.76
C LEU A 10 5.92 1.34 11.17
N LEU A 11 6.89 0.48 11.48
CA LEU A 11 6.84 -0.92 11.04
C LEU A 11 5.65 -1.66 11.65
N PHE A 12 5.39 -1.48 12.94
CA PHE A 12 4.21 -2.02 13.61
C PHE A 12 2.91 -1.55 12.96
N ALA A 13 2.80 -0.25 12.65
CA ALA A 13 1.62 0.32 11.99
C ALA A 13 1.39 -0.29 10.59
N ILE A 14 2.45 -0.53 9.82
CA ILE A 14 2.37 -1.18 8.50
C ILE A 14 1.87 -2.62 8.66
N VAL A 15 2.48 -3.40 9.55
CA VAL A 15 2.09 -4.79 9.79
C VAL A 15 0.63 -4.88 10.28
N ALA A 16 0.26 -4.04 11.24
CA ALA A 16 -1.11 -3.98 11.75
C ALA A 16 -2.12 -3.62 10.64
N SER A 17 -1.79 -2.66 9.77
CA SER A 17 -2.62 -2.29 8.63
C SER A 17 -2.81 -3.44 7.64
N VAL A 18 -1.74 -4.18 7.33
CA VAL A 18 -1.80 -5.35 6.44
C VAL A 18 -2.67 -6.46 7.05
N LEU A 19 -2.49 -6.75 8.34
CA LEU A 19 -3.30 -7.75 9.04
C LEU A 19 -4.78 -7.34 9.10
N ALA A 20 -5.07 -6.07 9.35
CA ALA A 20 -6.43 -5.54 9.32
C ALA A 20 -7.04 -5.67 7.91
N GLN A 21 -6.28 -5.38 6.86
CA GLN A 21 -6.73 -5.54 5.47
C GLN A 21 -7.03 -7.01 5.15
N LEU A 22 -6.20 -7.95 5.59
CA LEU A 22 -6.43 -9.39 5.41
C LEU A 22 -7.67 -9.85 6.20
N ALA A 23 -7.82 -9.39 7.44
CA ALA A 23 -8.99 -9.69 8.25
C ALA A 23 -10.27 -9.16 7.58
N PHE A 24 -10.23 -7.96 7.03
CA PHE A 24 -11.36 -7.34 6.33
C PHE A 24 -11.86 -8.19 5.15
N ILE A 25 -10.95 -8.74 4.34
CA ILE A 25 -11.31 -9.48 3.13
C ILE A 25 -11.53 -10.99 3.34
N TYR A 26 -11.12 -11.56 4.49
CA TYR A 26 -11.23 -13.01 4.76
C TYR A 26 -12.07 -13.38 5.99
N VAL A 27 -12.38 -12.45 6.90
CA VAL A 27 -13.24 -12.73 8.07
C VAL A 27 -14.71 -12.64 7.64
N PRO A 28 -15.49 -13.74 7.74
CA PRO A 28 -16.87 -13.79 7.24
C PRO A 28 -17.81 -12.73 7.83
N VAL A 29 -17.62 -12.37 9.11
CA VAL A 29 -18.41 -11.33 9.78
C VAL A 29 -18.17 -9.96 9.14
N LEU A 30 -16.90 -9.64 8.84
CA LEU A 30 -16.53 -8.37 8.21
C LEU A 30 -16.95 -8.36 6.73
N GLN A 31 -16.80 -9.48 6.02
CA GLN A 31 -17.28 -9.62 4.66
C GLN A 31 -18.77 -9.35 4.53
N TRP A 32 -19.58 -9.84 5.48
CA TRP A 32 -21.02 -9.60 5.48
C TRP A 32 -21.39 -8.14 5.80
N ILE A 33 -20.72 -7.51 6.78
CA ILE A 33 -20.98 -6.12 7.16
C ILE A 33 -20.58 -5.16 6.03
N PHE A 34 -19.40 -5.36 5.45
CA PHE A 34 -18.81 -4.47 4.45
C PHE A 34 -19.11 -4.88 3.01
N LYS A 35 -19.81 -6.01 2.82
CA LYS A 35 -20.16 -6.59 1.51
C LYS A 35 -18.94 -6.76 0.60
N THR A 36 -17.88 -7.35 1.15
CA THR A 36 -16.65 -7.60 0.40
C THR A 36 -16.55 -9.07 0.01
N GLU A 37 -16.11 -9.31 -1.22
CA GLU A 37 -15.81 -10.64 -1.74
C GLU A 37 -14.31 -10.93 -1.64
N PRO A 38 -13.90 -12.20 -1.47
CA PRO A 38 -12.49 -12.56 -1.49
C PRO A 38 -11.90 -12.30 -2.88
N LEU A 39 -10.79 -11.56 -2.93
CA LEU A 39 -10.13 -11.23 -4.17
C LEU A 39 -9.49 -12.48 -4.79
N THR A 40 -9.73 -12.67 -6.08
CA THR A 40 -9.03 -13.64 -6.91
C THR A 40 -7.59 -13.20 -7.16
N VAL A 41 -6.72 -14.15 -7.52
CA VAL A 41 -5.30 -13.86 -7.81
C VAL A 41 -5.14 -12.86 -8.95
N GLU A 42 -6.03 -12.90 -9.96
CA GLU A 42 -6.01 -11.94 -11.07
C GLU A 42 -6.30 -10.52 -10.60
N GLU A 43 -7.29 -10.34 -9.73
CA GLU A 43 -7.65 -9.03 -9.15
C GLU A 43 -6.50 -8.47 -8.31
N TRP A 44 -5.83 -9.31 -7.53
CA TRP A 44 -4.62 -8.91 -6.80
C TRP A 44 -3.55 -8.34 -7.72
N VAL A 45 -3.28 -8.99 -8.86
CA VAL A 45 -2.30 -8.50 -9.85
C VAL A 45 -2.76 -7.18 -10.46
N ARG A 46 -4.03 -7.09 -10.86
CA ARG A 46 -4.60 -5.90 -11.50
C ARG A 46 -4.55 -4.68 -10.58
N VAL A 47 -4.97 -4.84 -9.33
CA VAL A 47 -4.95 -3.77 -8.32
C VAL A 47 -3.51 -3.38 -7.98
N SER A 48 -2.59 -4.34 -7.88
CA SER A 48 -1.17 -4.06 -7.64
C SER A 48 -0.57 -3.24 -8.79
N LEU A 49 -0.83 -3.62 -10.04
CA LEU A 49 -0.37 -2.89 -11.21
C LEU A 49 -0.94 -1.46 -11.25
N LEU A 50 -2.23 -1.31 -10.94
CA LEU A 50 -2.87 0.01 -10.84
C LEU A 50 -2.24 0.86 -9.73
N SER A 51 -2.00 0.29 -8.54
CA SER A 51 -1.38 1.02 -7.42
C SER A 51 0.04 1.50 -7.73
N LEU A 52 0.77 0.75 -8.55
CA LEU A 52 2.14 1.10 -8.96
C LEU A 52 2.16 2.39 -9.78
N THR A 53 1.09 2.71 -10.53
CA THR A 53 1.00 3.95 -11.31
C THR A 53 1.12 5.19 -10.44
N VAL A 54 0.50 5.20 -9.26
CA VAL A 54 0.58 6.31 -8.30
C VAL A 54 2.00 6.46 -7.78
N VAL A 55 2.66 5.35 -7.45
CA VAL A 55 4.07 5.36 -7.00
C VAL A 55 4.97 5.92 -8.08
N LEU A 56 4.80 5.51 -9.34
CA LEU A 56 5.56 6.02 -10.47
C LEU A 56 5.38 7.53 -10.64
N VAL A 57 4.14 8.02 -10.60
CA VAL A 57 3.85 9.47 -10.71
C VAL A 57 4.53 10.26 -9.60
N VAL A 58 4.43 9.78 -8.35
CA VAL A 58 5.04 10.45 -7.19
C VAL A 58 6.57 10.43 -7.27
N GLU A 59 7.17 9.33 -7.73
CA GLU A 59 8.63 9.25 -7.84
C GLU A 59 9.16 10.11 -8.99
N ILE A 60 8.42 10.24 -10.09
CA ILE A 60 8.70 11.20 -11.18
C ILE A 60 8.64 12.63 -10.65
N ASP A 61 7.60 12.99 -9.88
CA ASP A 61 7.48 14.33 -9.28
C ASP A 61 8.67 14.63 -8.34
N LYS A 62 9.02 13.69 -7.46
CA LYS A 62 10.21 13.81 -6.60
C LYS A 62 11.50 13.97 -7.40
N TRP A 63 11.64 13.24 -8.51
CA TRP A 63 12.83 13.32 -9.37
C TRP A 63 12.93 14.67 -10.08
N LEU A 64 11.83 15.19 -10.60
CA LEU A 64 11.78 16.51 -11.22
C LEU A 64 12.08 17.63 -10.21
N ARG A 65 11.56 17.55 -8.98
CA ARG A 65 11.86 18.51 -7.91
C ARG A 65 13.33 18.50 -7.51
N ARG A 66 13.91 17.32 -7.28
CA ARG A 66 15.35 17.18 -6.97
C ARG A 66 16.22 17.77 -8.08
N ARG A 67 15.83 17.63 -9.35
CA ARG A 67 16.56 18.23 -10.47
C ARG A 67 16.49 19.76 -10.50
N ARG A 68 15.39 20.37 -10.04
CA ARG A 68 15.25 21.83 -9.94
C ARG A 68 15.96 22.44 -8.73
N GLU A 69 16.12 21.69 -7.64
CA GLU A 69 16.85 22.16 -6.45
C GLU A 69 18.38 22.12 -6.63
N HIS A 70 18.88 21.37 -7.62
CA HIS A 70 20.30 21.25 -7.94
C HIS A 70 20.74 22.06 -9.18
N ALA A 71 19.87 22.88 -9.76
CA ALA A 71 20.16 23.79 -10.87
C ALA A 71 20.01 25.25 -10.40
#